data_AF-A0A6V7HMH3-F1
#
_entry.id   AF-A0A6V7HMH3-F1
#
_cell.length_a   1.000
_cell.length_b   1.000
_cell.length_c   1.000
_cell.angle_alpha   90.00
_cell.angle_beta   90.00
_cell.angle_gamma   90.00
#
_symmetry.space_group_name_H-M   'P 1'
#
loop_
_entity.id
_entity.type
_entity.pdbx_description
1 polymer ?
#
loop_
_entity_poly.entity_id
_entity_poly.type
_entity_poly.pdbx_seq_one_letter_code
_entity_poly.pdbx_strand_id
1 'polypeptide(L)'
;CNLEPTSMSQTDGMLLEGAHGWSPTMYIRLVQDFGLECEVAQHLSKSYGDRAFAVAKMAALTGKRWPIIGKKIHPEFPYIDAEIRYGCREYARTAIDMIARRLRLAFLNVQAANEALPGIIDIMAEELKWSPEEKKKQYKEASEFLANEMGQMVNRASRDKIPINLTKDEIQLYIKRFQIIDKDRKGYVSINDIRRGLK
;
A
#
# COMPACT_ATOMS: atom_id res chain seq x y z
N CYS A 1 -44.35 10.25 9.52
CA CYS A 1 -44.37 8.98 8.77
C CYS A 1 -44.33 7.84 9.79
N ASN A 2 -45.43 7.08 9.95
CA ASN A 2 -45.52 5.89 10.82
C ASN A 2 -45.36 4.64 9.96
N LEU A 3 -44.13 4.31 9.59
CA LEU A 3 -43.85 3.06 8.89
C LEU A 3 -43.50 1.99 9.92
N GLU A 4 -44.22 0.87 9.88
CA GLU A 4 -43.92 -0.31 10.68
C GLU A 4 -43.12 -1.32 9.83
N PRO A 5 -42.02 -1.91 10.36
CA PRO A 5 -41.21 -2.85 9.61
C PRO A 5 -41.96 -4.17 9.37
N THR A 6 -41.88 -4.70 8.14
CA THR A 6 -42.54 -5.95 7.75
C THR A 6 -42.01 -7.18 8.49
N SER A 7 -40.76 -7.15 8.95
CA SER A 7 -40.15 -8.23 9.73
C SER A 7 -39.07 -7.70 10.68
N MET A 8 -38.72 -8.53 11.67
CA MET A 8 -37.54 -8.31 12.51
C MET A 8 -36.24 -8.37 11.69
N SER A 9 -35.19 -7.72 12.18
CA SER A 9 -33.86 -7.81 11.56
C SER A 9 -33.34 -9.24 11.58
N GLN A 10 -32.79 -9.71 10.46
CA GLN A 10 -32.22 -11.05 10.28
C GLN A 10 -30.70 -11.01 10.05
N THR A 11 -30.07 -9.85 10.24
CA THR A 11 -28.64 -9.68 9.96
C THR A 11 -27.75 -10.20 11.08
N ASP A 12 -28.29 -10.37 12.29
CA ASP A 12 -27.54 -10.97 13.39
C ASP A 12 -27.24 -12.44 13.09
N GLY A 13 -25.97 -12.82 13.16
CA GLY A 13 -25.47 -14.14 12.77
C GLY A 13 -25.29 -14.39 11.27
N MET A 14 -25.65 -13.44 10.39
CA MET A 14 -25.38 -13.56 8.95
C MET A 14 -23.89 -13.35 8.67
N LEU A 15 -23.22 -14.40 8.20
CA LEU A 15 -21.81 -14.33 7.80
C LEU A 15 -21.65 -13.57 6.48
N LEU A 16 -20.66 -12.68 6.44
CA LEU A 16 -20.29 -11.98 5.21
C LEU A 16 -19.58 -12.93 4.22
N GLU A 17 -19.56 -12.54 2.95
CA GLU A 17 -18.74 -13.21 1.94
C GLU A 17 -17.27 -13.19 2.38
N GLY A 18 -16.55 -14.31 2.26
CA GLY A 18 -15.21 -14.47 2.83
C GLY A 18 -15.20 -15.24 4.15
N ALA A 19 -16.25 -15.16 4.96
CA ALA A 19 -16.20 -15.69 6.34
C ALA A 19 -16.44 -17.22 6.43
N HIS A 20 -17.07 -17.81 5.42
CA HIS A 20 -17.56 -19.19 5.49
C HIS A 20 -16.42 -20.22 5.45
N GLY A 21 -16.19 -20.95 6.55
CA GLY A 21 -15.13 -21.96 6.59
C GLY A 21 -13.72 -21.38 6.68
N TRP A 22 -13.59 -20.08 6.96
CA TRP A 22 -12.31 -19.47 7.30
C TRP A 22 -11.72 -20.05 8.60
N SER A 23 -10.41 -20.26 8.61
CA SER A 23 -9.65 -20.62 9.82
C SER A 23 -8.25 -20.01 9.80
N PRO A 24 -7.61 -19.76 10.95
CA PRO A 24 -6.26 -19.19 11.01
C PRO A 24 -5.18 -20.03 10.29
N THR A 25 -5.42 -21.32 10.09
CA THR A 25 -4.51 -22.26 9.44
C THR A 25 -4.86 -22.53 7.96
N MET A 26 -5.90 -21.88 7.43
CA MET A 26 -6.34 -22.05 6.04
C MET A 26 -5.23 -21.77 5.02
N TYR A 27 -4.34 -20.80 5.30
CA TYR A 27 -3.22 -20.47 4.41
C TYR A 27 -2.29 -21.66 4.13
N ILE A 28 -2.22 -22.65 5.03
CA ILE A 28 -1.41 -23.86 4.83
C ILE A 28 -1.90 -24.62 3.59
N ARG A 29 -3.22 -24.72 3.41
CA ARG A 29 -3.81 -25.34 2.21
C ARG A 29 -3.52 -24.52 0.95
N LEU A 30 -3.57 -23.18 1.03
CA LEU A 30 -3.20 -22.32 -0.10
C LEU A 30 -1.73 -22.54 -0.52
N VAL A 31 -0.82 -22.73 0.43
CA VAL A 31 0.59 -23.06 0.14
C VAL A 31 0.70 -24.46 -0.49
N GLN A 32 0.05 -25.46 0.08
CA GLN A 32 0.17 -26.86 -0.34
C GLN A 32 -0.50 -27.14 -1.69
N ASP A 33 -1.72 -26.64 -1.89
CA ASP A 33 -2.55 -26.96 -3.06
C ASP A 33 -2.15 -26.14 -4.29
N PHE A 34 -1.67 -24.90 -4.09
CA PHE A 34 -1.37 -23.96 -5.17
C PHE A 34 0.13 -23.64 -5.34
N GLY A 35 0.97 -23.97 -4.35
CA GLY A 35 2.38 -23.62 -4.38
C GLY A 35 2.63 -22.11 -4.23
N LEU A 36 1.77 -21.42 -3.48
CA LEU A 36 1.94 -20.00 -3.17
C LEU A 36 3.05 -19.77 -2.13
N GLU A 37 3.70 -18.61 -2.20
CA GLU A 37 4.59 -18.15 -1.13
C GLU A 37 3.80 -17.99 0.18
N CYS A 38 4.41 -18.36 1.31
CA CYS A 38 3.74 -18.39 2.62
C CYS A 38 3.14 -17.01 2.99
N GLU A 39 3.89 -15.93 2.77
CA GLU A 39 3.43 -14.57 3.05
C GLU A 39 2.21 -14.19 2.21
N VAL A 40 2.22 -14.52 0.91
CA VAL A 40 1.09 -14.29 -0.01
C VAL A 40 -0.12 -15.12 0.41
N ALA A 41 0.07 -16.39 0.75
CA ALA A 41 -1.02 -17.25 1.19
C ALA A 41 -1.67 -16.75 2.50
N GLN A 42 -0.86 -16.27 3.45
CA GLN A 42 -1.37 -15.66 4.69
C GLN A 42 -2.13 -14.37 4.41
N HIS A 43 -1.61 -13.52 3.53
CA HIS A 43 -2.28 -12.30 3.08
C HIS A 43 -3.64 -12.61 2.45
N LEU A 44 -3.67 -13.49 1.44
CA LEU A 44 -4.92 -13.88 0.77
C LEU A 44 -5.95 -14.46 1.73
N SER A 45 -5.53 -15.34 2.64
CA SER A 45 -6.43 -15.93 3.64
C SER A 45 -7.00 -14.89 4.61
N LYS A 46 -6.22 -13.87 4.98
CA LYS A 46 -6.68 -12.77 5.86
C LYS A 46 -7.59 -11.79 5.13
N SER A 47 -7.32 -11.50 3.86
CA SER A 47 -8.05 -10.49 3.08
C SER A 47 -9.32 -11.02 2.42
N TYR A 48 -9.29 -12.25 1.90
CA TYR A 48 -10.39 -12.83 1.12
C TYR A 48 -11.08 -14.00 1.82
N GLY A 49 -10.55 -14.44 2.96
CA GLY A 49 -11.11 -15.55 3.70
C GLY A 49 -11.23 -16.82 2.86
N ASP A 50 -12.41 -17.42 2.81
CA ASP A 50 -12.70 -18.60 2.00
C ASP A 50 -12.60 -18.36 0.48
N ARG A 51 -12.76 -17.11 0.04
CA ARG A 51 -12.60 -16.72 -1.37
C ARG A 51 -11.14 -16.72 -1.81
N ALA A 52 -10.17 -16.80 -0.89
CA ALA A 52 -8.75 -16.89 -1.20
C ALA A 52 -8.42 -18.04 -2.17
N PHE A 53 -9.15 -19.16 -2.11
CA PHE A 53 -9.00 -20.27 -3.06
C PHE A 53 -9.45 -19.89 -4.48
N ALA A 54 -10.53 -19.13 -4.61
CA ALA A 54 -11.00 -18.64 -5.90
C ALA A 54 -10.01 -17.61 -6.48
N VAL A 55 -9.44 -16.76 -5.63
CA VAL A 55 -8.37 -15.83 -6.01
C VAL A 55 -7.13 -16.59 -6.49
N ALA A 56 -6.63 -17.53 -5.70
CA ALA A 56 -5.44 -18.32 -6.02
C ALA A 56 -5.54 -19.05 -7.37
N LYS A 57 -6.73 -19.57 -7.72
CA LYS A 57 -6.98 -20.22 -9.02
C LYS A 57 -6.76 -19.33 -10.24
N MET A 58 -6.78 -18.01 -10.08
CA MET A 58 -6.59 -17.05 -11.19
C MET A 58 -5.16 -16.52 -11.28
N ALA A 59 -4.28 -16.94 -10.36
CA ALA A 59 -2.90 -16.50 -10.35
C ALA A 59 -2.14 -17.09 -11.53
N ALA A 60 -1.32 -16.27 -12.19
CA ALA A 60 -0.43 -16.75 -13.23
C ALA A 60 0.70 -17.60 -12.63
N LEU A 61 1.22 -18.52 -13.45
CA LEU A 61 2.45 -19.26 -13.17
C LEU A 61 3.64 -18.28 -13.11
N THR A 62 4.51 -18.45 -12.13
CA THR A 62 5.70 -17.60 -11.97
C THR A 62 6.86 -18.02 -12.88
N GLY A 63 6.83 -19.26 -13.39
CA GLY A 63 7.94 -19.89 -14.10
C GLY A 63 9.11 -20.32 -13.20
N LYS A 64 8.97 -20.20 -11.87
CA LYS A 64 9.98 -20.62 -10.90
C LYS A 64 9.64 -22.01 -10.35
N ARG A 65 10.64 -22.70 -9.79
CA ARG A 65 10.41 -23.93 -9.00
C ARG A 65 9.56 -23.66 -7.76
N TRP A 66 9.75 -22.50 -7.15
CA TRP A 66 8.99 -22.01 -6.01
C TRP A 66 9.06 -20.48 -5.96
N PRO A 67 7.98 -19.76 -5.60
CA PRO A 67 6.58 -20.22 -5.60
C PRO A 67 6.11 -20.59 -7.03
N ILE A 68 5.14 -21.50 -7.16
CA ILE A 68 4.68 -22.02 -8.46
C ILE A 68 3.77 -21.00 -9.17
N ILE A 69 2.84 -20.42 -8.44
CA ILE A 69 1.92 -19.36 -8.91
C ILE A 69 2.00 -18.13 -8.02
N GLY A 70 1.34 -17.05 -8.43
CA GLY A 70 1.23 -15.82 -7.64
C GLY A 70 2.41 -14.90 -7.90
N LYS A 71 2.44 -14.32 -9.10
CA LYS A 71 3.45 -13.33 -9.45
C LYS A 71 3.18 -12.06 -8.64
N LYS A 72 4.07 -11.77 -7.68
CA LYS A 72 4.04 -10.52 -6.91
C LYS A 72 4.08 -9.32 -7.84
N ILE A 73 3.24 -8.33 -7.57
CA ILE A 73 3.15 -7.06 -8.29
C ILE A 73 4.30 -6.14 -7.90
N HIS A 74 4.66 -6.15 -6.62
CA HIS A 74 5.86 -5.49 -6.10
C HIS A 74 6.61 -6.48 -5.21
N PRO A 75 7.95 -6.60 -5.30
CA PRO A 75 8.71 -7.59 -4.54
C PRO A 75 8.52 -7.53 -3.02
N GLU A 76 8.37 -6.31 -2.49
CA GLU A 76 8.26 -6.05 -1.05
C GLU A 76 6.86 -6.27 -0.46
N PHE A 77 5.83 -6.49 -1.29
CA PHE A 77 4.45 -6.60 -0.82
C PHE A 77 3.80 -7.92 -1.27
N PRO A 78 2.91 -8.52 -0.46
CA PRO A 78 2.31 -9.81 -0.76
C PRO A 78 1.15 -9.74 -1.77
N TYR A 79 1.10 -8.70 -2.61
CA TYR A 79 0.05 -8.52 -3.61
C TYR A 79 0.40 -9.23 -4.91
N ILE A 80 -0.53 -10.00 -5.46
CA ILE A 80 -0.33 -10.77 -6.71
C ILE A 80 -1.26 -10.34 -7.84
N ASP A 81 -0.92 -10.74 -9.08
CA ASP A 81 -1.73 -10.53 -10.28
C ASP A 81 -3.17 -11.01 -10.13
N ALA A 82 -3.38 -12.12 -9.42
CA ALA A 82 -4.69 -12.69 -9.19
C ALA A 82 -5.66 -11.77 -8.43
N GLU A 83 -5.14 -10.97 -7.48
CA GLU A 83 -5.96 -10.03 -6.70
C GLU A 83 -6.48 -8.89 -7.57
N ILE A 84 -5.72 -8.48 -8.57
CA ILE A 84 -6.13 -7.45 -9.53
C ILE A 84 -7.26 -7.99 -10.40
N ARG A 85 -7.08 -9.21 -10.96
CA ARG A 85 -8.11 -9.87 -11.74
C ARG A 85 -9.40 -10.08 -10.92
N TYR A 86 -9.25 -10.53 -9.68
CA TYR A 86 -10.38 -10.70 -8.77
C TYR A 86 -11.06 -9.37 -8.46
N GLY A 87 -10.28 -8.33 -8.16
CA GLY A 87 -10.81 -7.00 -7.87
C GLY A 87 -11.61 -6.41 -9.05
N CYS A 88 -11.21 -6.67 -10.30
CA CYS A 88 -12.00 -6.29 -11.48
C CYS A 88 -13.38 -6.99 -11.51
N ARG A 89 -13.45 -8.25 -11.05
CA ARG A 89 -14.73 -8.98 -10.90
C ARG A 89 -15.55 -8.43 -9.73
N GLU A 90 -14.90 -7.95 -8.67
CA GLU A 90 -15.51 -7.21 -7.57
C GLU A 90 -15.71 -5.70 -7.88
N TYR A 91 -16.01 -5.38 -9.14
CA TYR A 91 -16.36 -4.03 -9.59
C TYR A 91 -15.31 -2.94 -9.36
N ALA A 92 -14.02 -3.28 -9.23
CA ALA A 92 -12.96 -2.28 -9.36
C ALA A 92 -12.87 -1.84 -10.84
N ARG A 93 -13.25 -0.60 -11.13
CA ARG A 93 -13.35 -0.08 -12.50
C ARG A 93 -12.32 1.00 -12.82
N THR A 94 -11.55 1.47 -11.84
CA THR A 94 -10.48 2.45 -12.04
C THR A 94 -9.17 1.98 -11.42
N ALA A 95 -8.04 2.47 -11.92
CA ALA A 95 -6.73 2.16 -11.35
C ALA A 95 -6.63 2.63 -9.89
N ILE A 96 -7.27 3.75 -9.55
CA ILE A 96 -7.35 4.29 -8.18
C ILE A 96 -8.09 3.32 -7.26
N ASP A 97 -9.23 2.77 -7.67
CA ASP A 97 -9.98 1.78 -6.88
C ASP A 97 -9.10 0.57 -6.52
N MET A 98 -8.28 0.13 -7.47
CA MET A 98 -7.38 -1.00 -7.28
C MET A 98 -6.25 -0.69 -6.29
N ILE A 99 -5.45 0.35 -6.57
CA ILE A 99 -4.27 0.67 -5.76
C ILE A 99 -4.62 1.20 -4.36
N ALA A 100 -5.75 1.90 -4.22
CA ALA A 100 -6.14 2.55 -2.97
C ALA A 100 -7.07 1.68 -2.11
N ARG A 101 -8.09 1.02 -2.69
CA ARG A 101 -9.12 0.32 -1.90
C ARG A 101 -8.94 -1.19 -1.85
N ARG A 102 -8.60 -1.82 -2.98
CA ARG A 102 -8.46 -3.29 -3.05
C ARG A 102 -7.10 -3.75 -2.51
N LEU A 103 -6.02 -3.20 -3.05
CA LEU A 103 -4.66 -3.53 -2.58
C LEU A 103 -4.25 -2.67 -1.38
N ARG A 104 -4.68 -1.40 -1.36
CA ARG A 104 -4.26 -0.40 -0.36
C ARG A 104 -2.75 -0.08 -0.37
N LEU A 105 -2.04 -0.48 -1.42
CA LEU A 105 -0.62 -0.23 -1.61
C LEU A 105 -0.29 1.27 -1.60
N ALA A 106 -1.18 2.10 -2.13
CA ALA A 106 -1.04 3.55 -2.14
C ALA A 106 -0.90 4.16 -0.72
N PHE A 107 -1.59 3.58 0.27
CA PHE A 107 -1.53 4.03 1.67
C PHE A 107 -0.31 3.51 2.40
N LEU A 108 0.19 2.32 2.02
CA LEU A 108 1.34 1.71 2.66
C LEU A 108 2.65 2.33 2.19
N ASN A 109 2.82 2.46 0.88
CA ASN A 109 4.02 3.03 0.28
C ASN A 109 3.70 3.61 -1.11
N VAL A 110 3.68 4.95 -1.19
CA VAL A 110 3.36 5.68 -2.42
C VAL A 110 4.39 5.44 -3.54
N GLN A 111 5.66 5.16 -3.22
CA GLN A 111 6.67 4.87 -4.24
C GLN A 111 6.47 3.47 -4.82
N ALA A 112 6.28 2.47 -3.96
CA ALA A 112 5.98 1.11 -4.41
C ALA A 112 4.67 1.06 -5.21
N ALA A 113 3.66 1.86 -4.82
CA ALA A 113 2.42 2.00 -5.58
C ALA A 113 2.66 2.58 -6.98
N ASN A 114 3.50 3.61 -7.09
CA ASN A 114 3.85 4.22 -8.36
C ASN A 114 4.67 3.27 -9.27
N GLU A 115 5.57 2.48 -8.70
CA GLU A 115 6.35 1.47 -9.43
C GLU A 115 5.48 0.31 -9.92
N ALA A 116 4.50 -0.11 -9.11
CA ALA A 116 3.54 -1.16 -9.46
C ALA A 116 2.47 -0.70 -10.47
N LEU A 117 2.18 0.60 -10.55
CA LEU A 117 1.05 1.16 -11.28
C LEU A 117 0.96 0.72 -12.75
N PRO A 118 2.05 0.73 -13.56
CA PRO A 118 1.99 0.29 -14.95
C PRO A 118 1.51 -1.17 -15.08
N GLY A 119 2.07 -2.07 -14.26
CA GLY A 119 1.71 -3.49 -14.30
C GLY A 119 0.27 -3.73 -13.83
N ILE A 120 -0.23 -2.94 -12.87
CA ILE A 120 -1.62 -3.01 -12.43
C ILE A 120 -2.57 -2.61 -13.56
N ILE A 121 -2.27 -1.49 -14.24
CA ILE A 121 -3.10 -1.00 -15.36
C ILE A 121 -3.07 -1.97 -16.53
N ASP A 122 -1.94 -2.62 -16.81
CA ASP A 122 -1.86 -3.64 -17.85
C ASP A 122 -2.81 -4.80 -17.57
N ILE A 123 -2.80 -5.34 -16.35
CA ILE A 123 -3.69 -6.44 -15.95
C ILE A 123 -5.16 -5.98 -15.96
N MET A 124 -5.46 -4.79 -15.44
CA MET A 124 -6.82 -4.26 -15.47
C MET A 124 -7.32 -4.03 -16.91
N ALA A 125 -6.44 -3.58 -17.81
CA ALA A 125 -6.77 -3.34 -19.20
C ALA A 125 -7.11 -4.65 -19.93
N GLU A 126 -6.41 -5.74 -19.63
CA GLU A 126 -6.73 -7.07 -20.16
C GLU A 126 -8.11 -7.54 -19.68
N GLU A 127 -8.40 -7.42 -18.39
CA GLU A 127 -9.67 -7.90 -17.80
C GLU A 127 -10.87 -7.03 -18.22
N LEU A 128 -10.69 -5.71 -18.31
CA LEU A 128 -11.75 -4.74 -18.62
C LEU A 128 -11.81 -4.35 -20.10
N LYS A 129 -10.89 -4.89 -20.92
CA LYS A 129 -10.76 -4.59 -22.36
C LYS A 129 -10.60 -3.10 -22.64
N TRP A 130 -9.71 -2.43 -21.90
CA TRP A 130 -9.45 -1.01 -22.09
C TRP A 130 -8.70 -0.72 -23.39
N SER A 131 -9.06 0.40 -24.03
CA SER A 131 -8.30 0.94 -25.16
C SER A 131 -6.97 1.53 -24.69
N PRO A 132 -5.99 1.71 -25.59
CA PRO A 132 -4.73 2.41 -25.26
C PRO A 132 -4.96 3.81 -24.70
N GLU A 133 -6.01 4.50 -25.17
CA GLU A 133 -6.40 5.83 -24.68
C GLU A 133 -6.90 5.77 -23.23
N GLU A 134 -7.74 4.78 -22.91
CA GLU A 134 -8.24 4.60 -21.54
C GLU A 134 -7.11 4.20 -20.59
N LYS A 135 -6.16 3.34 -21.01
CA LYS A 135 -4.96 3.03 -20.21
C LYS A 135 -4.17 4.28 -19.86
N LYS A 136 -3.96 5.17 -20.83
CA LYS A 136 -3.24 6.43 -20.64
C LYS A 136 -3.99 7.38 -19.70
N LYS A 137 -5.32 7.44 -19.83
CA LYS A 137 -6.19 8.21 -18.94
C LYS A 137 -6.10 7.71 -17.50
N GLN A 138 -6.29 6.40 -17.28
CA GLN A 138 -6.20 5.76 -15.96
C GLN A 138 -4.82 5.95 -15.33
N TYR A 139 -3.75 5.83 -16.12
CA TYR A 139 -2.39 6.09 -15.66
C TYR A 139 -2.21 7.53 -15.17
N LYS A 140 -2.70 8.51 -15.94
CA LYS A 140 -2.61 9.93 -15.59
C LYS A 140 -3.39 10.23 -14.31
N GLU A 141 -4.65 9.81 -14.23
CA GLU A 141 -5.52 10.03 -13.07
C GLU A 141 -4.92 9.38 -11.81
N ALA A 142 -4.45 8.13 -11.89
CA ALA A 142 -3.83 7.45 -10.77
C ALA A 142 -2.49 8.09 -10.35
N SER A 143 -1.69 8.57 -11.31
CA SER A 143 -0.43 9.27 -11.01
C SER A 143 -0.70 10.60 -10.29
N GLU A 144 -1.72 11.35 -10.73
CA GLU A 144 -2.15 12.60 -10.09
C GLU A 144 -2.69 12.34 -8.68
N PHE A 145 -3.47 11.28 -8.49
CA PHE A 145 -3.94 10.83 -7.17
C PHE A 145 -2.77 10.51 -6.23
N LEU A 146 -1.78 9.73 -6.69
CA LEU A 146 -0.60 9.39 -5.87
C LEU A 146 0.21 10.66 -5.53
N ALA A 147 0.37 11.56 -6.50
CA ALA A 147 1.12 12.81 -6.35
C ALA A 147 0.51 13.74 -5.29
N ASN A 148 -0.80 13.99 -5.41
CA ASN A 148 -1.49 15.04 -4.67
C ASN A 148 -2.15 14.53 -3.39
N GLU A 149 -2.82 13.38 -3.44
CA GLU A 149 -3.65 12.89 -2.33
C GLU A 149 -2.86 11.96 -1.39
N MET A 150 -1.91 11.19 -1.94
CA MET A 150 -1.12 10.21 -1.19
C MET A 150 0.25 10.73 -0.73
N GLY A 151 0.50 12.04 -0.86
CA GLY A 151 1.67 12.71 -0.29
C GLY A 151 3.00 12.42 -1.00
N GLN A 152 3.01 11.90 -2.23
CA GLN A 152 4.26 11.67 -2.97
C GLN A 152 5.04 12.97 -3.18
N MET A 153 4.34 14.07 -3.50
CA MET A 153 4.94 15.39 -3.67
C MET A 153 5.39 16.00 -2.35
N VAL A 154 4.61 15.82 -1.27
CA VAL A 154 4.96 16.31 0.08
C VAL A 154 6.23 15.61 0.58
N ASN A 155 6.35 14.30 0.35
CA ASN A 155 7.55 13.54 0.69
C ASN A 155 8.79 14.01 -0.10
N ARG A 156 8.62 14.40 -1.37
CA ARG A 156 9.70 15.05 -2.14
C ARG A 156 10.03 16.42 -1.58
N ALA A 157 9.05 17.31 -1.42
CA ALA A 157 9.26 18.67 -0.92
C ALA A 157 9.85 18.72 0.50
N SER A 158 9.53 17.73 1.33
CA SER A 158 10.10 17.60 2.69
C SER A 158 11.57 17.16 2.66
N ARG A 159 11.97 16.38 1.64
CA ARG A 159 13.36 15.95 1.40
C ARG A 159 14.17 17.01 0.64
N ASP A 160 13.54 17.65 -0.33
CA ASP A 160 14.06 18.77 -1.10
C ASP A 160 13.95 20.04 -0.27
N LYS A 161 14.84 20.14 0.73
CA LYS A 161 15.24 21.38 1.39
C LYS A 161 14.06 22.30 1.69
N ILE A 162 13.53 22.24 2.92
CA ILE A 162 13.09 23.50 3.54
C ILE A 162 14.31 24.42 3.42
N PRO A 163 14.29 25.49 2.61
CA PRO A 163 15.40 26.40 2.57
C PRO A 163 15.50 26.94 4.00
N ILE A 164 16.61 26.63 4.66
CA ILE A 164 16.96 27.27 5.92
C ILE A 164 17.09 28.75 5.54
N ASN A 165 16.01 29.51 5.69
CA ASN A 165 15.95 30.95 5.50
C ASN A 165 16.60 31.62 6.70
N LEU A 166 17.85 31.24 6.97
CA LEU A 166 18.69 31.96 7.90
C LEU A 166 19.52 32.91 7.07
N THR A 167 19.46 34.18 7.42
CA THR A 167 20.42 35.18 6.94
C THR A 167 21.85 34.74 7.31
N LYS A 168 22.85 35.23 6.59
CA LYS A 168 24.26 34.90 6.88
C LYS A 168 24.62 35.21 8.35
N ASP A 169 24.03 36.28 8.89
CA ASP A 169 24.24 36.72 10.27
C ASP A 169 23.61 35.75 11.28
N GLU A 170 22.40 35.26 11.01
CA GLU A 170 21.75 34.25 11.84
C GLU A 170 22.50 32.91 11.80
N ILE A 171 22.96 32.48 10.61
CA ILE A 171 23.80 31.27 10.48
C ILE A 171 25.04 31.41 11.38
N GLN A 172 25.73 32.55 11.33
CA GLN A 172 26.92 32.79 12.12
C GLN A 172 26.61 32.86 13.62
N LEU A 173 25.47 33.45 14.00
CA LEU A 173 24.98 33.47 15.38
C LEU A 173 24.70 32.05 15.91
N TYR A 174 24.01 31.22 15.13
CA TYR A 174 23.67 29.86 15.54
C TYR A 174 24.90 28.94 15.57
N ILE A 175 25.85 29.09 14.63
CA ILE A 175 27.14 28.38 14.68
C ILE A 175 27.90 28.75 15.95
N LYS A 176 27.96 30.05 16.29
CA LYS A 176 28.63 30.52 17.51
C LYS A 176 27.95 29.97 18.77
N ARG A 177 26.62 30.00 18.83
CA ARG A 177 25.85 29.42 19.95
C ARG A 177 26.05 27.92 20.07
N PHE A 178 26.07 27.21 18.95
CA PHE A 178 26.32 25.77 18.91
C PHE A 178 27.70 25.43 19.46
N GLN A 179 28.74 26.15 19.04
CA GLN A 179 30.11 25.93 19.52
C GLN A 179 30.29 26.21 21.03
N ILE A 180 29.50 27.13 21.60
CA ILE A 180 29.51 27.39 23.05
C ILE A 180 28.96 26.19 23.84
N ILE A 181 27.95 25.52 23.29
CA ILE A 181 27.28 24.38 23.93
C ILE A 181 28.05 23.08 23.66
N ASP A 182 28.52 22.86 22.44
CA ASP A 182 29.31 21.69 22.03
C ASP A 182 30.81 21.88 22.33
N LYS A 183 31.15 22.00 23.63
CA LYS A 183 32.54 22.17 24.09
C LYS A 183 33.46 21.02 23.67
N ASP A 184 32.89 19.82 23.50
CA ASP A 184 33.62 18.60 23.15
C ASP A 184 33.75 18.40 21.63
N ARG A 185 33.20 19.30 20.80
CA ARG A 185 33.20 19.24 19.32
C ARG A 185 32.67 17.92 18.75
N LYS A 186 31.61 17.39 19.34
CA LYS A 186 30.99 16.12 18.91
C LYS A 186 30.15 16.25 17.65
N GLY A 187 29.79 17.48 17.26
CA GLY A 187 28.94 17.73 16.09
C GLY A 187 27.45 17.54 16.36
N TYR A 188 27.06 17.35 17.63
CA TYR A 188 25.67 17.34 18.09
C TYR A 188 25.58 17.83 19.53
N VAL A 189 24.39 18.30 19.94
CA VAL A 189 24.12 18.80 21.30
C VAL A 189 23.20 17.83 22.01
N SER A 190 23.64 17.28 23.15
CA SER A 190 22.80 16.43 24.00
C SER A 190 22.04 17.24 25.06
N ILE A 191 21.01 16.63 25.66
CA ILE A 191 20.23 17.25 26.77
C ILE A 191 21.17 17.64 27.93
N ASN A 192 22.21 16.86 28.17
CA ASN A 192 23.20 17.14 29.22
C ASN A 192 24.06 18.37 28.89
N ASP A 193 24.38 18.59 27.61
CA ASP A 193 25.16 19.75 27.16
C ASP A 193 24.34 21.04 27.29
N ILE A 194 23.04 20.99 26.98
CA ILE A 194 22.09 22.10 27.19
C ILE A 194 22.00 22.46 28.68
N ARG A 195 21.85 21.46 29.55
CA ARG A 195 21.80 21.67 31.01
C ARG A 195 23.07 22.28 31.57
N ARG A 196 24.23 22.00 30.97
CA ARG A 196 25.52 22.61 31.34
C ARG A 196 25.68 24.04 30.82
N GLY A 197 25.07 24.37 29.68
CA GLY A 197 25.14 25.70 29.07
C GLY A 197 24.13 26.73 29.63
N LEU A 198 23.10 26.28 30.35
CA LEU A 198 22.07 27.14 30.98
C LEU A 198 22.36 27.48 32.46
N LYS A 199 23.51 27.07 33.00
CA LYS A 199 24.03 27.51 34.32
C LYS A 199 25.04 28.62 34.12
#